data_AF-A0A139X066-F1
#
_entry.id   AF-A0A139X066-F1
#
_cell.length_a   1.000
_cell.length_b   1.000
_cell.length_c   1.000
_cell.angle_alpha   90.00
_cell.angle_beta   90.00
_cell.angle_gamma   90.00
#
_symmetry.space_group_name_H-M   'P 1'
#
loop_
_entity.id
_entity.type
_entity.pdbx_description
1 polymer ?
#
loop_
_entity_poly.entity_id
_entity_poly.type
_entity_poly.pdbx_seq_one_letter_code
_entity_poly.pdbx_strand_id
1 'polypeptide(L)'
;MVASSKIKALLLEAADYQITSQENTPLAKTVRTCRQLLKVESAMWLFLTTDGVEPTNNAAERAIRPAVIWRRTSFGSQTQAGSTFFARMMTVVTTLKSQRRNVLEFMTQAVASARELKDTPCLLPQVICCDEEPDFLNRVT
;
A
#
# COMPACT_ATOMS: atom_id res chain seq x y z
N MET A 1 22.92 -8.54 -4.73
CA MET A 1 22.84 -7.20 -4.08
C MET A 1 23.75 -6.12 -4.69
N VAL A 2 24.86 -6.45 -5.37
CA VAL A 2 25.81 -5.46 -5.95
C VAL A 2 25.21 -4.52 -7.02
N ALA A 3 24.14 -4.95 -7.72
CA ALA A 3 23.49 -4.10 -8.72
C ALA A 3 22.67 -2.95 -8.09
N SER A 4 21.98 -3.21 -6.97
CA SER A 4 21.20 -2.18 -6.25
C SER A 4 22.10 -1.10 -5.65
N SER A 5 23.28 -1.46 -5.14
CA SER A 5 24.24 -0.50 -4.60
C SER A 5 24.81 0.45 -5.66
N LYS A 6 25.08 -0.05 -6.88
CA LYS A 6 25.53 0.78 -8.00
C LYS A 6 24.45 1.76 -8.47
N ILE A 7 23.19 1.31 -8.56
CA ILE A 7 22.06 2.19 -8.91
C ILE A 7 21.89 3.29 -7.85
N LYS A 8 21.95 2.93 -6.57
CA LYS A 8 21.84 3.91 -5.48
C LYS A 8 22.94 4.97 -5.53
N ALA A 9 24.18 4.59 -5.82
CA ALA A 9 25.27 5.54 -5.97
C ALA A 9 25.01 6.56 -7.10
N LEU A 10 24.54 6.09 -8.27
CA LEU A 10 24.17 6.96 -9.39
C LEU A 10 23.01 7.89 -9.06
N LEU A 11 22.01 7.39 -8.31
CA LEU A 11 20.89 8.22 -7.86
C LEU A 11 21.34 9.31 -6.89
N LEU A 12 22.31 9.02 -6.01
CA LEU A 12 22.88 9.99 -5.07
C LEU A 12 23.68 11.07 -5.80
N GLU A 13 24.54 10.68 -6.74
CA GLU A 13 25.28 11.61 -7.61
C GLU A 13 24.31 12.55 -8.35
N ALA A 14 23.30 11.98 -8.99
CA ALA A 14 22.30 12.76 -9.72
C ALA A 14 21.44 13.65 -8.80
N ALA A 15 21.22 13.26 -7.55
CA ALA A 15 20.45 14.06 -6.59
C ALA A 15 21.21 15.29 -6.08
N ASP A 16 22.55 15.25 -6.11
CA ASP A 16 23.44 16.30 -5.61
C ASP A 16 23.60 17.48 -6.57
N TYR A 17 23.27 17.31 -7.86
CA TYR A 17 23.31 18.41 -8.82
C TYR A 17 22.45 19.60 -8.34
N GLN A 18 23.06 20.78 -8.40
CA GLN A 18 22.42 22.03 -8.02
C GLN A 18 21.37 22.41 -9.07
N ILE A 19 20.14 22.59 -8.60
CA ILE A 19 19.01 23.02 -9.42
C ILE A 19 18.26 24.11 -8.67
N THR A 20 17.65 25.04 -9.39
CA THR A 20 16.78 26.04 -8.75
C THR A 20 15.37 25.49 -8.56
N SER A 21 14.60 26.07 -7.62
CA SER A 21 13.28 25.56 -7.24
C SER A 21 12.22 25.61 -8.36
N GLN A 22 12.33 26.58 -9.27
CA GLN A 22 11.40 26.79 -10.39
C GLN A 22 11.98 26.43 -11.77
N GLU A 23 13.14 25.81 -11.82
CA GLU A 23 13.76 25.38 -13.07
C GLU A 23 12.94 24.28 -13.76
N ASN A 24 12.70 24.38 -15.06
CA ASN A 24 11.92 23.38 -15.82
C ASN A 24 12.77 22.59 -16.84
N THR A 25 14.09 22.65 -16.71
CA THR A 25 15.03 21.93 -17.58
C THR A 25 14.89 20.41 -17.44
N PRO A 26 15.26 19.64 -18.47
CA PRO A 26 15.32 18.18 -18.37
C PRO A 26 16.19 17.71 -17.20
N LEU A 27 17.33 18.37 -16.97
CA LEU A 27 18.20 18.10 -15.83
C LEU A 27 17.46 18.27 -14.50
N ALA A 28 16.82 19.43 -14.28
CA ALA A 28 16.08 19.70 -13.05
C ALA A 28 14.91 18.73 -12.80
N LYS A 29 14.31 18.18 -13.86
CA LYS A 29 13.31 17.11 -13.73
C LYS A 29 13.98 15.80 -13.28
N THR A 30 15.06 15.38 -13.93
CA THR A 30 15.81 14.16 -13.57
C THR A 30 16.30 14.20 -12.14
N VAL A 31 16.95 15.29 -11.71
CA VAL A 31 17.43 15.47 -10.33
C VAL A 31 16.30 15.30 -9.32
N ARG A 32 15.12 15.92 -9.58
CA ARG A 32 13.94 15.76 -8.72
C ARG A 32 13.42 14.33 -8.70
N THR A 33 13.38 13.65 -9.86
CA THR A 33 13.01 12.24 -9.93
C THR A 33 13.97 11.37 -9.13
N CYS A 34 15.29 11.55 -9.26
CA CYS A 34 16.30 10.84 -8.46
C CYS A 34 16.08 11.05 -6.96
N ARG A 35 15.83 12.29 -6.52
CA ARG A 35 15.48 12.60 -5.12
C ARG A 35 14.21 11.90 -4.64
N GLN A 36 13.19 11.74 -5.49
CA GLN A 36 11.99 10.98 -5.12
C GLN A 36 12.25 9.48 -5.08
N LEU A 37 13.01 8.93 -6.03
CA LEU A 37 13.38 7.52 -6.06
C LEU A 37 14.19 7.13 -4.83
N LEU A 38 15.12 7.99 -4.37
CA LEU A 38 15.90 7.75 -3.15
C LEU A 38 15.03 7.60 -1.90
N LYS A 39 13.84 8.24 -1.83
CA LYS A 39 12.91 8.09 -0.69
C LYS A 39 12.28 6.70 -0.62
N VAL A 40 12.14 6.03 -1.76
CA VAL A 40 11.49 4.72 -1.88
C VAL A 40 12.45 3.60 -2.24
N GLU A 41 13.75 3.89 -2.31
CA GLU A 41 14.79 2.98 -2.81
C GLU A 41 14.83 1.65 -2.06
N SER A 42 14.64 1.67 -0.73
CA SER A 42 14.58 0.46 0.08
C SER A 42 13.41 -0.45 -0.27
N ALA A 43 12.28 0.12 -0.71
CA ALA A 43 11.09 -0.63 -1.07
C ALA A 43 11.12 -1.13 -2.53
N MET A 44 11.91 -0.52 -3.41
CA MET A 44 11.96 -0.87 -4.84
C MET A 44 12.42 -2.32 -5.08
N TRP A 45 13.27 -2.85 -4.20
CA TRP A 45 13.91 -4.16 -4.35
C TRP A 45 13.39 -5.19 -3.36
N LEU A 46 12.31 -4.89 -2.63
CA LEU A 46 11.81 -5.74 -1.54
C LEU A 46 11.43 -7.15 -2.01
N PHE A 47 10.97 -7.28 -3.26
CA PHE A 47 10.63 -8.55 -3.90
C PHE A 47 11.83 -9.50 -4.09
N LEU A 48 13.07 -8.98 -4.04
CA LEU A 48 14.27 -9.81 -4.13
C LEU A 48 14.63 -10.48 -2.79
N THR A 49 14.15 -9.93 -1.68
CA THR A 49 14.52 -10.38 -0.32
C THR A 49 13.34 -10.95 0.46
N THR A 50 12.11 -10.62 0.06
CA THR A 50 10.89 -10.96 0.79
C THR A 50 10.02 -11.82 -0.11
N ASP A 51 9.81 -13.07 0.29
CA ASP A 51 8.95 -13.99 -0.44
C ASP A 51 7.49 -13.50 -0.43
N GLY A 52 6.77 -13.79 -1.51
CA GLY A 52 5.37 -13.38 -1.71
C GLY A 52 5.15 -11.90 -2.08
N VAL A 53 6.20 -11.07 -2.16
CA VAL A 53 6.08 -9.68 -2.65
C VAL A 53 6.21 -9.65 -4.17
N GLU A 54 5.17 -9.19 -4.87
CA GLU A 54 5.22 -9.03 -6.33
C GLU A 54 6.23 -7.95 -6.74
N PRO A 55 6.91 -8.09 -7.90
CA PRO A 55 7.82 -7.07 -8.44
C PRO A 55 7.07 -5.84 -9.01
N THR A 56 5.76 -5.74 -8.80
CA THR A 56 4.89 -4.71 -9.37
C THR A 56 4.11 -3.98 -8.28
N ASN A 57 3.77 -2.71 -8.53
CA ASN A 57 2.98 -1.89 -7.61
C ASN A 57 1.46 -2.15 -7.71
N ASN A 58 1.04 -3.21 -8.43
CA ASN A 58 -0.36 -3.46 -8.74
C ASN A 58 -1.23 -3.59 -7.48
N ALA A 59 -0.73 -4.23 -6.43
CA ALA A 59 -1.47 -4.41 -5.19
C ALA A 59 -1.80 -3.05 -4.53
N ALA A 60 -0.82 -2.16 -4.40
CA ALA A 60 -1.04 -0.84 -3.81
C ALA A 60 -1.91 0.05 -4.70
N GLU A 61 -1.72 0.01 -6.02
CA GLU A 61 -2.57 0.74 -6.97
C GLU A 61 -4.03 0.30 -6.90
N ARG A 62 -4.28 -1.02 -6.86
CA ARG A 62 -5.64 -1.56 -6.68
C ARG A 62 -6.24 -1.14 -5.34
N ALA A 63 -5.44 -1.10 -4.26
CA ALA A 63 -5.91 -0.69 -2.94
C ALA A 63 -6.29 0.80 -2.89
N ILE A 64 -5.53 1.69 -3.51
CA ILE A 64 -5.78 3.14 -3.48
C ILE A 64 -6.81 3.60 -4.52
N ARG A 65 -6.98 2.86 -5.62
CA ARG A 65 -7.87 3.24 -6.75
C ARG A 65 -9.30 3.60 -6.33
N PRO A 66 -10.00 2.87 -5.44
CA PRO A 66 -11.34 3.24 -5.01
C PRO A 66 -11.37 4.63 -4.34
N ALA A 67 -10.35 4.96 -3.55
CA ALA A 67 -10.25 6.26 -2.89
C ALA A 67 -10.04 7.40 -3.90
N VAL A 68 -9.19 7.18 -4.90
CA VAL A 68 -8.92 8.14 -5.98
C VAL A 68 -10.16 8.37 -6.84
N ILE A 69 -10.86 7.31 -7.22
CA ILE A 69 -12.11 7.40 -8.00
C ILE A 69 -13.15 8.20 -7.22
N TRP A 70 -13.36 7.87 -5.95
CA TRP A 70 -14.33 8.57 -5.11
C TRP A 70 -14.00 10.06 -4.97
N ARG A 71 -12.75 10.42 -4.68
CA ARG A 71 -12.33 11.83 -4.60
C ARG A 71 -12.66 12.58 -5.88
N ARG A 72 -12.45 11.96 -7.04
CA ARG A 72 -12.72 12.56 -8.35
C ARG A 72 -14.22 12.70 -8.61
N THR A 73 -15.04 11.71 -8.29
CA THR A 73 -16.48 11.72 -8.60
C THR A 73 -17.32 12.48 -7.58
N SER A 74 -16.87 12.54 -6.33
CA SER A 74 -17.63 13.10 -5.20
C SER A 74 -17.00 14.37 -4.63
N PHE A 75 -15.99 14.92 -5.29
CA PHE A 75 -15.23 16.12 -4.87
C PHE A 75 -14.53 16.04 -3.51
N GLY A 76 -14.53 14.88 -2.85
CA GLY A 76 -13.90 14.69 -1.55
C GLY A 76 -14.74 15.23 -0.39
N SER A 77 -14.09 15.38 0.77
CA SER A 77 -14.69 16.01 1.95
C SER A 77 -14.14 17.42 2.15
N GLN A 78 -15.01 18.36 2.51
CA GLN A 78 -14.65 19.75 2.84
C GLN A 78 -14.30 19.96 4.32
N THR A 79 -14.33 18.89 5.12
CA THR A 79 -14.00 18.96 6.55
C THR A 79 -12.95 17.92 6.93
N GLN A 80 -12.19 18.23 7.98
CA GLN A 80 -11.21 17.29 8.53
C GLN A 80 -11.91 16.02 9.08
N ALA A 81 -13.09 16.19 9.69
CA ALA A 81 -13.89 15.09 10.21
C ALA A 81 -14.31 14.12 9.10
N GLY A 82 -14.84 14.64 7.98
CA GLY A 82 -15.26 13.80 6.86
C GLY A 82 -14.07 13.14 6.14
N SER A 83 -12.93 13.84 6.04
CA SER A 83 -11.68 13.25 5.53
C SER A 83 -11.20 12.09 6.39
N THR A 84 -11.25 12.25 7.72
CA THR A 84 -10.88 11.20 8.68
C THR A 84 -11.82 10.01 8.62
N PHE A 85 -13.14 10.26 8.54
CA PHE A 85 -14.15 9.21 8.36
C PHE A 85 -13.88 8.40 7.08
N PHE A 86 -13.67 9.09 5.96
CA PHE A 86 -13.41 8.45 4.68
C PHE A 86 -12.13 7.61 4.71
N ALA A 87 -11.04 8.16 5.28
CA ALA A 87 -9.78 7.44 5.44
C ALA A 87 -9.97 6.13 6.23
N ARG A 88 -10.66 6.20 7.38
CA ARG A 88 -10.97 5.02 8.21
C ARG A 88 -11.83 4.00 7.47
N MET A 89 -12.87 4.45 6.75
CA MET A 89 -13.73 3.57 5.97
C MET A 89 -12.95 2.87 4.85
N MET A 90 -12.11 3.60 4.13
CA MET A 90 -11.26 3.03 3.09
C MET A 90 -10.27 2.01 3.63
N THR A 91 -9.69 2.24 4.82
CA THR A 91 -8.88 1.23 5.51
C THR A 91 -9.68 -0.04 5.78
N VAL A 92 -10.85 0.07 6.41
CA VAL A 92 -11.70 -1.10 6.72
C VAL A 92 -12.06 -1.87 5.44
N VAL A 93 -12.56 -1.17 4.42
CA VAL A 93 -13.03 -1.80 3.19
C VAL A 93 -11.89 -2.46 2.43
N THR A 94 -10.73 -1.80 2.29
CA THR A 94 -9.61 -2.36 1.52
C THR A 94 -8.99 -3.56 2.23
N THR A 95 -8.80 -3.48 3.55
CA THR A 95 -8.28 -4.58 4.37
C THR A 95 -9.21 -5.79 4.38
N LEU A 96 -10.52 -5.60 4.58
CA LEU A 96 -11.45 -6.73 4.59
C LEU A 96 -11.58 -7.38 3.21
N LYS A 97 -11.57 -6.58 2.13
CA LYS A 97 -11.56 -7.13 0.77
C LYS A 97 -10.29 -7.93 0.47
N SER A 98 -9.11 -7.46 0.89
CA SER A 98 -7.87 -8.23 0.70
C SER A 98 -7.86 -9.53 1.52
N GLN A 99 -8.47 -9.52 2.70
CA GLN A 99 -8.66 -10.69 3.56
C GLN A 99 -9.84 -11.59 3.12
N ARG A 100 -10.57 -11.24 2.06
CA ARG A 100 -11.79 -11.95 1.61
C ARG A 100 -12.88 -12.08 2.69
N ARG A 101 -12.98 -11.10 3.59
CA ARG A 101 -13.99 -11.04 4.66
C ARG A 101 -15.18 -10.16 4.27
N ASN A 102 -16.36 -10.47 4.80
CA ASN A 102 -17.57 -9.68 4.54
C ASN A 102 -17.50 -8.32 5.24
N VAL A 103 -17.54 -7.24 4.46
CA VAL A 103 -17.45 -5.86 4.95
C VAL A 103 -18.66 -5.46 5.79
N LEU A 104 -19.87 -5.77 5.31
CA LEU A 104 -21.11 -5.38 5.98
C LEU A 104 -21.25 -6.09 7.33
N GLU A 105 -20.94 -7.38 7.37
CA GLU A 105 -20.95 -8.18 8.58
C GLU A 105 -19.98 -7.62 9.62
N PHE A 106 -18.73 -7.36 9.23
CA PHE A 106 -17.73 -6.77 10.13
C PHE A 106 -18.18 -5.42 10.70
N MET A 107 -18.70 -4.54 9.84
CA MET A 107 -19.17 -3.21 10.27
C MET A 107 -20.37 -3.32 11.21
N THR A 108 -21.28 -4.26 10.96
CA THR A 108 -22.44 -4.51 11.81
C THR A 108 -21.99 -4.98 13.19
N GLN A 109 -21.07 -5.94 13.25
CA GLN A 109 -20.47 -6.43 14.49
C GLN A 109 -19.74 -5.29 15.24
N ALA A 110 -18.96 -4.47 14.54
CA ALA A 110 -18.23 -3.36 15.15
C ALA A 110 -19.18 -2.33 15.81
N VAL A 111 -20.28 -1.99 15.13
CA VAL A 111 -21.28 -1.06 15.68
C VAL A 111 -22.05 -1.69 16.84
N ALA A 112 -22.41 -2.97 16.76
CA ALA A 112 -23.09 -3.69 17.84
C ALA A 112 -22.19 -3.75 19.10
N SER A 113 -20.93 -4.19 18.96
CA SER A 113 -19.96 -4.23 20.06
C SER A 113 -19.75 -2.86 20.70
N ALA A 114 -19.65 -1.79 19.89
CA ALA A 114 -19.47 -0.43 20.40
C ALA A 114 -20.68 0.06 21.22
N ARG A 115 -21.91 -0.34 20.84
CA ARG A 115 -23.13 0.00 21.60
C ARG A 115 -23.25 -0.79 22.89
N GLU A 116 -22.81 -2.04 22.87
CA GLU A 116 -22.88 -2.96 24.02
C GLU A 116 -21.65 -2.87 24.95
N LEU A 117 -20.69 -1.98 24.66
CA LEU A 117 -19.42 -1.85 25.39
C LEU A 117 -18.64 -3.18 25.46
N LYS A 118 -18.72 -3.99 24.40
CA LYS A 118 -18.00 -5.26 24.24
C LYS A 118 -16.72 -5.08 23.41
N ASP A 119 -15.93 -6.15 23.35
CA ASP A 119 -14.75 -6.20 22.49
C ASP A 119 -15.12 -6.02 21.02
N THR A 120 -14.32 -5.21 20.33
CA THR A 120 -14.53 -4.87 18.91
C THR A 120 -13.85 -5.90 18.01
N PRO A 121 -14.44 -6.21 16.84
CA PRO A 121 -13.85 -7.17 15.92
C PRO A 121 -12.53 -6.64 15.37
N CYS A 122 -11.53 -7.52 15.27
CA CYS A 122 -10.18 -7.14 14.83
C CYS A 122 -10.07 -7.10 13.29
N LEU A 123 -9.42 -6.06 12.78
CA LEU A 123 -9.06 -5.92 11.36
C LEU A 123 -7.82 -6.72 10.97
N LEU A 124 -7.00 -7.15 11.93
CA LEU A 124 -5.81 -7.96 11.63
C LEU A 124 -6.25 -9.36 11.18
N PRO A 125 -5.47 -10.02 10.29
CA PRO A 125 -5.72 -11.40 9.94
C PRO A 125 -5.68 -12.27 11.20
N GLN A 126 -6.68 -13.11 11.38
CA GLN A 126 -6.60 -14.19 12.36
C GLN A 126 -5.67 -15.24 11.75
N VAL A 127 -4.49 -15.42 12.34
CA VAL A 127 -3.58 -16.49 11.93
C VAL A 127 -4.30 -17.80 12.22
N ILE A 128 -4.83 -18.43 11.17
CA ILE A 128 -5.21 -19.83 11.26
C ILE A 128 -3.87 -20.56 11.24
N CYS A 129 -3.45 -21.11 12.38
CA CYS A 129 -2.43 -22.15 12.39
C CYS A 129 -3.05 -23.36 11.67
N CYS A 130 -2.97 -23.39 10.34
CA CYS A 130 -3.20 -24.60 9.59
C CYS A 130 -1.93 -25.43 9.71
N ASP A 131 -1.96 -26.41 10.60
CA ASP A 131 -1.15 -27.61 10.45
C ASP A 131 -1.55 -28.31 9.12
N GLU A 132 -0.55 -28.87 8.43
CA GLU A 132 -0.61 -29.76 7.24
C GLU A 132 -0.79 -29.13 5.83
N GLU A 133 0.31 -29.10 5.07
CA GLU A 133 0.39 -28.95 3.60
C GLU A 133 -0.02 -30.27 2.90
N PRO A 134 -1.02 -30.30 2.00
CA PRO A 134 -1.21 -31.45 1.12
C PRO A 134 -0.40 -31.26 -0.18
N ASP A 135 0.77 -31.89 -0.17
CA ASP A 135 1.55 -32.46 -1.27
C ASP A 135 1.16 -32.07 -2.72
N PHE A 136 1.91 -31.12 -3.29
CA PHE A 136 1.78 -30.62 -4.66
C PHE A 136 2.16 -31.64 -5.77
N LEU A 137 2.51 -32.88 -5.44
CA LEU A 137 3.08 -33.85 -6.39
C LEU A 137 2.07 -34.81 -7.09
N ASN A 138 0.77 -34.78 -6.78
CA ASN A 138 -0.18 -35.78 -7.34
C ASN A 138 -1.15 -35.25 -8.43
N ARG A 139 -0.76 -34.27 -9.25
CA ARG A 139 -1.60 -33.75 -10.38
C ARG A 139 -0.99 -33.85 -11.77
N VAL A 140 -0.15 -34.86 -12.02
CA VAL A 140 0.19 -35.26 -13.40
C VAL A 140 0.03 -36.77 -13.54
N THR A 141 -1.22 -37.18 -13.75
CA THR A 141 -1.62 -38.39 -14.48
C THR A 141 -2.80 -38.03 -15.35
#